data_AF-A0A8S9ZQD7-F1
#
_entry.id   AF-A0A8S9ZQD7-F1
#
_cell.length_a   1.000
_cell.length_b   1.000
_cell.length_c   1.000
_cell.angle_alpha   90.00
_cell.angle_beta   90.00
_cell.angle_gamma   90.00
#
_symmetry.space_group_name_H-M   'P 1'
#
loop_
_entity.id
_entity.type
_entity.pdbx_description
1 polymer ?
#
loop_
_entity_poly.entity_id
_entity_poly.type
_entity_poly.pdbx_seq_one_letter_code
_entity_poly.pdbx_strand_id
1 'polypeptide(L)'
;MPLFTMISLFLFNILPYFIIIFCSIKMVKYVNAHTEIDTTLKKMVKSLTKTLIILAIIPSINQAISLVMIFFSTINSDFINIIRLFIYSLYHFTPVLNPIVCILTNKPYRITIVNYF
;
A
#
# COMPACT_ATOMS: atom_id res chain seq x y z
N MET A 1 -16.43 11.74 -17.97
CA MET A 1 -15.17 12.37 -17.50
C MET A 1 -14.20 12.50 -18.65
N PRO A 2 -13.52 13.63 -18.85
CA PRO A 2 -12.53 13.76 -19.92
C PRO A 2 -11.37 12.77 -19.69
N LEU A 3 -10.90 12.10 -20.75
CA LEU A 3 -9.80 11.11 -20.73
C LEU A 3 -8.61 11.57 -19.87
N PHE A 4 -8.28 12.86 -19.93
CA PHE A 4 -7.25 13.51 -19.14
C PHE A 4 -7.41 13.35 -17.61
N THR A 5 -8.65 13.42 -17.09
CA THR A 5 -8.93 13.21 -15.66
C THR A 5 -8.71 11.76 -15.22
N MET A 6 -9.01 10.79 -16.09
CA MET A 6 -8.77 9.37 -15.79
C MET A 6 -7.27 9.05 -15.78
N ILE A 7 -6.52 9.61 -16.75
CA ILE A 7 -5.06 9.44 -16.83
C ILE A 7 -4.38 10.08 -15.63
N SER A 8 -4.73 11.31 -15.26
CA SER A 8 -4.15 11.98 -14.09
C SER A 8 -4.47 11.24 -12.80
N LEU A 9 -5.71 10.78 -12.59
CA LEU A 9 -6.06 9.99 -11.41
C LEU A 9 -5.26 8.69 -11.33
N PHE A 10 -5.06 7.99 -12.45
CA PHE A 10 -4.20 6.81 -12.49
C PHE A 10 -2.75 7.15 -12.11
N LEU A 11 -2.21 8.21 -12.69
CA LEU A 11 -0.81 8.61 -12.48
C LEU A 11 -0.54 9.01 -11.03
N PHE A 12 -1.45 9.77 -10.40
CA PHE A 12 -1.26 10.23 -9.02
C PHE A 12 -1.60 9.17 -7.97
N ASN A 13 -2.54 8.26 -8.25
CA ASN A 13 -3.03 7.32 -7.23
C ASN A 13 -2.47 5.90 -7.37
N ILE A 14 -1.98 5.48 -8.54
CA ILE A 14 -1.54 4.09 -8.74
C ILE A 14 -0.01 4.01 -8.97
N LEU A 15 0.56 4.94 -9.74
CA LEU A 15 2.00 4.95 -10.04
C LEU A 15 2.90 4.95 -8.79
N PRO A 16 2.62 5.72 -7.72
CA PRO A 16 3.47 5.72 -6.54
C PRO A 16 3.64 4.32 -5.91
N TYR A 17 2.57 3.52 -5.90
CA TYR A 17 2.63 2.17 -5.33
C TYR A 17 3.45 1.20 -6.19
N PHE A 18 3.40 1.34 -7.52
CA PHE A 18 4.29 0.59 -8.41
C PHE A 18 5.76 0.94 -8.16
N ILE A 19 6.06 2.23 -7.95
CA ILE A 19 7.42 2.68 -7.60
C ILE A 19 7.86 2.05 -6.28
N ILE A 20 7.02 2.05 -5.25
CA ILE A 20 7.33 1.43 -3.95
C ILE A 20 7.64 -0.06 -4.11
N ILE A 21 6.84 -0.81 -4.87
CA ILE A 21 7.07 -2.23 -5.12
C ILE A 21 8.40 -2.45 -5.85
N PHE A 22 8.66 -1.67 -6.91
CA PHE A 22 9.91 -1.76 -7.67
C PHE A 22 11.14 -1.45 -6.82
N CYS A 23 11.10 -0.36 -6.05
CA CYS A 23 12.16 0.03 -5.12
C CYS A 23 12.40 -1.05 -4.07
N SER A 24 11.33 -1.62 -3.51
CA SER A 24 11.39 -2.70 -2.52
C SER A 24 12.12 -3.94 -3.07
N ILE A 25 11.78 -4.35 -4.30
CA ILE A 25 12.46 -5.49 -4.97
C ILE A 25 13.95 -5.20 -5.16
N LYS A 26 14.30 -3.99 -5.64
CA LYS A 26 15.71 -3.59 -5.82
C LYS A 26 16.47 -3.57 -4.50
N MET A 27 15.86 -3.09 -3.42
CA MET A 27 16.46 -3.05 -2.08
C MET A 27 16.82 -4.46 -1.60
N VAL A 28 15.93 -5.44 -1.77
CA VAL A 28 16.22 -6.84 -1.40
C VAL A 28 17.35 -7.42 -2.24
N LYS A 29 17.35 -7.17 -3.56
CA LYS A 29 18.44 -7.64 -4.43
C LYS A 29 19.78 -7.03 -4.01
N TYR A 30 19.82 -5.73 -3.74
CA TYR A 30 21.02 -5.03 -3.29
C TYR A 30 21.57 -5.62 -1.98
N VAL A 31 20.70 -5.78 -0.98
CA VAL A 31 21.11 -6.33 0.32
C VAL A 31 21.57 -7.78 0.19
N ASN A 32 20.87 -8.62 -0.56
CA ASN A 32 21.30 -10.00 -0.80
C ASN A 32 22.69 -10.10 -1.45
N ALA A 33 23.07 -9.13 -2.29
CA ALA A 33 24.34 -9.10 -2.99
C ALA A 33 25.50 -8.52 -2.15
N HIS A 34 25.23 -7.72 -1.11
CA HIS A 34 26.25 -6.98 -0.36
C HIS A 34 26.31 -7.31 1.13
N THR A 35 25.38 -8.12 1.66
CA THR A 35 25.40 -8.58 3.06
C THR A 35 25.72 -10.07 3.14
N GLU A 36 26.98 -10.43 2.89
CA GLU A 36 27.46 -11.79 3.10
C GLU A 36 27.77 -12.09 4.58
N ILE A 37 27.91 -11.05 5.43
CA ILE A 37 28.38 -11.20 6.81
C ILE A 37 27.27 -10.98 7.85
N ASP A 38 26.32 -10.06 7.61
CA ASP A 38 25.29 -9.71 8.60
C ASP A 38 23.92 -10.34 8.29
N THR A 39 23.73 -11.56 8.80
CA THR A 39 22.47 -12.31 8.68
C THR A 39 21.30 -11.62 9.39
N THR A 40 21.56 -10.75 10.37
CA THR A 40 20.53 -10.02 11.12
C THR A 40 20.02 -8.86 10.28
N LEU A 41 20.92 -8.08 9.68
CA LEU A 41 20.57 -7.00 8.75
C LEU A 41 19.75 -7.52 7.56
N LYS A 42 20.16 -8.65 6.98
CA LYS A 42 19.42 -9.32 5.89
C LYS A 42 17.99 -9.69 6.29
N LYS A 43 17.80 -10.24 7.50
CA LYS A 43 16.46 -10.56 8.03
C LYS A 43 15.62 -9.31 8.25
N MET A 44 16.20 -8.24 8.81
CA MET A 44 15.51 -6.97 9.04
C MET A 44 15.04 -6.33 7.74
N VAL A 45 15.92 -6.23 6.73
CA VAL A 45 15.57 -5.67 5.42
C VAL A 45 14.49 -6.49 4.73
N LYS A 46 14.56 -7.82 4.80
CA LYS A 46 13.51 -8.69 4.22
C LYS A 46 12.16 -8.48 4.90
N SER A 47 12.14 -8.32 6.23
CA SER A 47 10.91 -8.02 7.00
C SER A 47 10.35 -6.65 6.63
N LEU A 48 11.22 -5.64 6.54
CA LEU A 48 10.84 -4.28 6.14
C LEU A 48 10.29 -4.26 4.72
N THR A 49 10.95 -4.95 3.78
CA THR A 49 10.51 -5.04 2.39
C THR A 49 9.13 -5.69 2.29
N LYS A 50 8.91 -6.80 3.00
CA LYS A 50 7.60 -7.46 3.04
C LYS A 50 6.52 -6.51 3.56
N THR A 51 6.85 -5.73 4.58
CA THR A 51 5.96 -4.70 5.15
C THR A 51 5.63 -3.63 4.11
N LEU A 52 6.64 -3.07 3.44
CA LEU A 52 6.46 -2.05 2.40
C LEU A 52 5.61 -2.54 1.22
N ILE A 53 5.81 -3.78 0.78
CA ILE A 53 5.00 -4.38 -0.29
C ILE A 53 3.53 -4.48 0.14
N ILE A 54 3.25 -4.97 1.35
CA ILE A 54 1.87 -5.09 1.84
C ILE A 54 1.23 -3.71 2.00
N LEU A 55 1.98 -2.75 2.55
CA LEU A 55 1.55 -1.35 2.69
C LEU A 55 1.33 -0.65 1.35
N ALA A 56 1.95 -1.11 0.26
CA ALA A 56 1.70 -0.58 -1.08
C ALA A 56 0.48 -1.27 -1.74
N ILE A 57 0.29 -2.57 -1.52
CA ILE A 57 -0.81 -3.34 -2.12
C ILE A 57 -2.18 -2.88 -1.60
N ILE A 58 -2.33 -2.70 -0.29
CA ILE A 58 -3.61 -2.31 0.32
C ILE A 58 -4.18 -1.01 -0.28
N PRO A 59 -3.45 0.11 -0.28
CA PRO A 59 -3.96 1.34 -0.88
C PRO A 59 -4.06 1.25 -2.40
N SER A 60 -3.24 0.44 -3.08
CA SER A 60 -3.40 0.20 -4.53
C SER A 60 -4.76 -0.42 -4.85
N ILE A 61 -5.17 -1.43 -4.09
CA ILE A 61 -6.46 -2.09 -4.26
C ILE A 61 -7.60 -1.11 -3.96
N ASN A 62 -7.52 -0.37 -2.84
CA ASN A 62 -8.54 0.62 -2.49
C ASN A 62 -8.69 1.70 -3.57
N GLN A 63 -7.57 2.17 -4.14
CA GLN A 63 -7.59 3.15 -5.22
C GLN A 63 -8.15 2.58 -6.52
N ALA A 64 -7.81 1.34 -6.87
CA ALA A 64 -8.36 0.66 -8.05
C ALA A 64 -9.88 0.47 -7.94
N ILE A 65 -10.37 0.01 -6.78
CA ILE A 65 -11.82 -0.13 -6.51
C ILE A 65 -12.51 1.23 -6.62
N SER A 66 -11.94 2.28 -6.02
CA SER A 66 -12.51 3.62 -6.06
C SER A 66 -12.61 4.17 -7.48
N LEU A 67 -11.59 3.93 -8.33
CA LEU A 67 -11.60 4.30 -9.74
C LEU A 67 -12.69 3.59 -10.55
N VAL A 68 -12.84 2.27 -10.36
CA VAL A 68 -13.90 1.48 -11.03
C VAL A 68 -15.28 1.99 -10.62
N MET A 69 -15.47 2.26 -9.33
CA MET A 69 -16.72 2.76 -8.79
C MET A 69 -17.06 4.17 -9.29
N ILE A 70 -16.08 5.07 -9.38
CA ILE A 70 -16.26 6.40 -9.98
C ILE A 70 -16.68 6.27 -11.45
N PHE A 71 -16.02 5.39 -12.21
CA PHE A 71 -16.38 5.11 -13.60
C PHE A 71 -17.83 4.60 -13.73
N PHE A 72 -18.25 3.67 -12.86
CA PHE A 72 -19.62 3.18 -12.85
C PHE A 72 -20.63 4.28 -12.51
N SER A 73 -20.32 5.14 -11.54
CA SER A 73 -21.17 6.28 -11.17
C SER A 73 -21.33 7.32 -12.29
N THR A 74 -20.34 7.44 -13.19
CA THR A 74 -20.47 8.29 -14.37
C THR A 74 -21.42 7.73 -15.44
N ILE A 75 -21.70 6.43 -15.41
CA ILE A 75 -22.65 5.77 -16.31
C ILE A 75 -24.04 5.72 -15.68
N ASN A 76 -24.13 5.55 -14.35
CA ASN A 76 -25.38 5.35 -13.63
C ASN A 76 -25.47 6.25 -12.38
N SER A 77 -26.23 7.35 -12.48
CA SER A 77 -26.26 8.43 -11.48
C SER A 77 -26.94 8.05 -10.16
N ASP A 78 -27.84 7.07 -10.20
CA ASP A 78 -28.75 6.77 -9.08
C ASP A 78 -28.02 6.21 -7.85
N PHE A 79 -26.82 5.66 -8.04
CA PHE A 79 -26.02 5.06 -6.98
C PHE A 79 -24.85 5.93 -6.49
N ILE A 80 -24.72 7.17 -6.98
CA ILE A 80 -23.52 7.99 -6.76
C ILE A 80 -23.24 8.27 -5.27
N ASN A 81 -24.29 8.47 -4.47
CA ASN A 81 -24.16 8.78 -3.04
C ASN A 81 -23.72 7.55 -2.24
N ILE A 82 -24.28 6.37 -2.55
CA ILE A 82 -23.91 5.10 -1.91
C ILE A 82 -22.47 4.74 -2.25
N ILE A 83 -22.10 4.89 -3.53
CA ILE A 83 -20.72 4.68 -4.00
C ILE A 83 -19.74 5.61 -3.28
N ARG A 84 -20.05 6.90 -3.17
CA ARG A 84 -19.21 7.87 -2.45
C ARG A 84 -19.03 7.49 -0.99
N LEU A 85 -20.10 7.14 -0.28
CA LEU A 85 -20.03 6.71 1.13
C LEU A 85 -19.09 5.51 1.30
N PHE A 86 -19.19 4.53 0.40
CA PHE A 86 -18.33 3.35 0.43
C PHE A 86 -16.86 3.69 0.18
N ILE A 87 -16.57 4.52 -0.82
CA ILE A 87 -15.21 4.99 -1.12
C ILE A 87 -14.60 5.75 0.07
N TYR A 88 -15.33 6.68 0.68
CA TYR A 88 -14.84 7.42 1.84
C TYR A 88 -14.54 6.50 3.03
N SER A 89 -15.40 5.50 3.26
CA SER A 89 -15.17 4.52 4.31
C SER A 89 -13.87 3.75 4.08
N LEU A 90 -13.62 3.25 2.86
CA LEU A 90 -12.38 2.56 2.51
C LEU A 90 -11.13 3.42 2.74
N TYR A 91 -11.17 4.71 2.40
CA TYR A 91 -10.06 5.61 2.62
C TYR A 91 -9.77 5.84 4.10
N HIS A 92 -10.80 5.92 4.95
CA HIS A 92 -10.61 6.03 6.40
C HIS A 92 -10.06 4.76 7.06
N PHE A 93 -10.33 3.58 6.48
CA PHE A 93 -9.76 2.31 6.98
C PHE A 93 -8.28 2.12 6.62
N THR A 94 -7.83 2.67 5.50
CA THR A 94 -6.45 2.53 5.02
C THR A 94 -5.39 2.91 6.08
N PRO A 95 -5.44 4.09 6.73
CA PRO A 95 -4.46 4.47 7.74
C PRO A 95 -4.51 3.58 9.00
N VAL A 96 -5.64 2.94 9.31
CA VAL A 96 -5.77 1.99 10.44
C VAL A 96 -5.04 0.68 10.13
N LEU A 97 -5.04 0.25 8.87
CA LEU A 97 -4.34 -0.98 8.46
C LEU A 97 -2.82 -0.83 8.50
N ASN A 98 -2.30 0.39 8.33
CA ASN A 98 -0.85 0.64 8.32
C ASN A 98 -0.12 0.16 9.60
N PRO A 99 -0.51 0.58 10.82
CA PRO A 99 0.12 0.09 12.05
C PRO A 99 -0.10 -1.41 12.26
N ILE A 100 -1.27 -1.95 11.90
CA ILE A 100 -1.56 -3.39 12.01
C ILE A 100 -0.59 -4.20 11.15
N VAL A 101 -0.40 -3.80 9.88
CA VAL A 101 0.55 -4.44 8.98
C VAL A 101 1.96 -4.37 9.57
N CYS A 102 2.42 -3.19 10.01
CA CYS A 102 3.74 -3.03 10.62
C CYS A 102 3.97 -3.97 11.82
N ILE A 103 3.00 -4.11 12.72
CA ILE A 103 3.11 -5.01 13.88
C ILE A 103 3.15 -6.49 13.45
N LEU A 104 2.33 -6.87 12.46
CA LEU A 104 2.25 -8.26 12.01
C LEU A 104 3.48 -8.69 11.20
N THR A 105 4.05 -7.79 10.40
CA THR A 105 5.09 -8.14 9.43
C THR A 105 6.49 -7.75 9.86
N ASN A 106 6.66 -6.87 10.86
CA ASN A 106 7.97 -6.44 11.35
C ASN A 106 8.22 -6.97 12.77
N LYS A 107 8.83 -8.16 12.86
CA LYS A 107 9.12 -8.86 14.13
C LYS A 107 9.88 -7.99 15.16
N PRO A 108 10.99 -7.30 14.82
CA PRO A 108 11.67 -6.45 15.80
C PRO A 108 10.77 -5.31 16.29
N TYR A 109 9.98 -4.69 15.42
CA TYR A 109 9.02 -3.65 15.81
C TYR A 109 7.97 -4.18 16.80
N ARG A 110 7.44 -5.39 16.56
CA ARG A 110 6.49 -6.05 17.47
C ARG A 110 7.10 -6.35 18.84
N ILE A 111 8.33 -6.87 18.87
CA ILE A 111 9.03 -7.16 20.13
C ILE A 111 9.21 -5.87 20.94
N THR A 112 9.60 -4.77 20.30
CA THR A 112 9.76 -3.48 20.98
C THR A 112 8.45 -2.99 21.57
N ILE A 113 7.33 -3.05 20.83
CA ILE A 113 6.03 -2.60 21.35
C ILE A 113 5.55 -3.47 22.51
N VAL A 114 5.61 -4.80 22.37
CA VAL A 114 5.13 -5.73 23.41
C VAL A 114 5.97 -5.65 24.68
N ASN A 115 7.25 -5.31 24.58
CA ASN A 115 8.12 -5.17 25.76
C ASN A 115 8.04 -3.77 26.42
N TYR A 116 7.43 -2.79 25.75
CA TYR A 116 7.27 -1.41 26.27
C TYR A 116 5.94 -1.19 27.00
N PHE A 117 5.00 -2.14 26.91
CA PHE A 117 3.72 -2.16 27.59
C PHE A 117 3.63 -3.37 28.53
#